data_AF-A0A352IMY4-F1
#
_entry.id   AF-A0A352IMY4-F1
#
_cell.length_a   1.000
_cell.length_b   1.000
_cell.length_c   1.000
_cell.angle_alpha   90.00
_cell.angle_beta   90.00
_cell.angle_gamma   90.00
#
_symmetry.space_group_name_H-M   'P 1'
#
loop_
_entity.id
_entity.type
_entity.pdbx_description
1 polymer ?
#
loop_
_entity_poly.entity_id
_entity_poly.type
_entity_poly.pdbx_seq_one_letter_code
_entity_poly.pdbx_strand_id
1 'polypeptide(L)'
;LEDHFCGKLLGLPMGCDICYTNHAEADQNDMDNLLTLLGVAGCNFIMGIPGSDDIMLNYQTTSFHDALYVRRVLDKRPAPEFEQWLTRMQIFQDGAGKVPADGLPEAFRKSLASLPGGVGS
;
A
#
# COMPACT_ATOMS: atom_id res chain seq x y z
N LEU A 1 6.48 -14.80 -7.92
CA LEU A 1 5.93 -14.75 -9.30
C LEU A 1 5.20 -16.03 -9.68
N GLU A 2 5.80 -17.20 -9.40
CA GLU A 2 5.17 -18.50 -9.63
C GLU A 2 3.80 -18.62 -8.95
N ASP A 3 3.71 -18.24 -7.66
CA ASP A 3 2.45 -18.24 -6.92
C ASP A 3 1.35 -17.39 -7.57
N HIS A 4 1.71 -16.19 -8.03
CA HIS A 4 0.79 -15.29 -8.73
C HIS A 4 0.28 -15.92 -10.03
N PHE A 5 1.18 -16.51 -10.83
CA PHE A 5 0.83 -17.20 -12.06
C PHE A 5 -0.12 -18.39 -11.80
N CYS A 6 0.25 -19.26 -10.86
CA CYS A 6 -0.55 -20.42 -10.49
C CYS A 6 -1.94 -20.02 -9.97
N GLY A 7 -2.01 -19.02 -9.09
CA GLY A 7 -3.30 -18.52 -8.57
C GLY A 7 -4.20 -17.96 -9.68
N LYS A 8 -3.63 -17.20 -10.62
CA LYS A 8 -4.38 -16.69 -11.79
C LYS A 8 -4.83 -17.80 -12.73
N LEU A 9 -3.99 -18.80 -12.97
CA LEU A 9 -4.33 -19.97 -13.80
C LEU A 9 -5.51 -20.74 -13.22
N LEU A 10 -5.62 -20.80 -11.88
CA LEU A 10 -6.73 -21.39 -11.16
C LEU A 10 -7.97 -20.48 -11.04
N GLY A 11 -7.93 -19.28 -11.62
CA GLY A 11 -9.04 -18.33 -11.60
C GLY A 11 -9.26 -17.60 -10.27
N LEU A 12 -8.25 -17.61 -9.39
CA LEU A 12 -8.34 -16.95 -8.08
C LEU A 12 -7.92 -15.47 -8.17
N PRO A 13 -8.51 -14.59 -7.35
CA PRO A 13 -8.00 -13.22 -7.17
C PRO A 13 -6.71 -13.27 -6.35
N MET A 14 -5.59 -13.59 -6.99
CA MET A 14 -4.31 -13.79 -6.32
C MET A 14 -3.60 -12.46 -6.05
N GLY A 15 -3.19 -12.30 -4.79
CA GLY A 15 -2.29 -11.24 -4.34
C GLY A 15 -0.97 -11.83 -3.85
N CYS A 16 -0.06 -10.97 -3.40
CA CYS A 16 1.20 -11.41 -2.79
C CYS A 16 1.58 -10.42 -1.68
N ASP A 17 1.84 -10.95 -0.48
CA ASP A 17 2.63 -10.22 0.50
C ASP A 17 4.09 -10.32 0.07
N ILE A 18 4.74 -9.17 -0.06
CA ILE A 18 6.13 -9.08 -0.51
C ILE A 18 6.89 -8.80 0.76
N CYS A 19 7.52 -9.83 1.29
CA CYS A 19 8.10 -9.83 2.61
C CYS A 19 9.43 -10.58 2.65
N TYR A 20 10.34 -10.13 3.52
CA TYR A 20 11.57 -10.85 3.82
C TYR A 20 11.90 -10.77 5.31
N THR A 21 12.62 -11.78 5.80
CA THR A 21 13.11 -11.80 7.18
C THR A 21 14.52 -11.27 7.23
N ASN A 22 14.91 -10.65 8.35
CA ASN A 22 16.25 -10.06 8.51
C ASN A 22 17.42 -11.07 8.43
N HIS A 23 17.12 -12.38 8.47
CA HIS A 23 18.11 -13.45 8.31
C HIS A 23 18.22 -13.96 6.88
N ALA A 24 17.33 -13.54 5.97
CA ALA A 24 17.46 -13.80 4.55
C ALA A 24 18.42 -12.77 3.94
N GLU A 25 19.22 -13.20 2.97
CA GLU A 25 19.99 -12.29 2.10
C GLU A 25 19.02 -11.62 1.11
N ALA A 26 18.26 -10.66 1.61
CA ALA A 26 17.36 -9.81 0.84
C ALA A 26 17.35 -8.41 1.44
N ASP A 27 17.16 -7.40 0.60
CA ASP A 27 17.04 -6.02 1.03
C ASP A 27 15.77 -5.35 0.44
N GLN A 28 15.58 -4.07 0.76
CA GLN A 28 14.42 -3.31 0.28
C GLN A 28 14.39 -3.16 -1.25
N ASN A 29 15.53 -3.19 -1.93
CA ASN A 29 15.56 -3.09 -3.40
C ASN A 29 15.01 -4.35 -4.05
N ASP A 30 15.29 -5.52 -3.47
CA ASP A 30 14.73 -6.79 -3.92
C ASP A 30 13.19 -6.77 -3.85
N MET A 31 12.67 -6.13 -2.80
CA MET A 31 11.25 -5.96 -2.54
C MET A 31 10.61 -5.02 -3.57
N ASP A 32 11.23 -3.88 -3.86
CA ASP A 32 10.77 -2.92 -4.87
C ASP A 32 10.79 -3.52 -6.29
N ASN A 33 11.79 -4.35 -6.59
CA ASN A 33 11.89 -5.10 -7.84
C ASN A 33 10.74 -6.10 -7.97
N LEU A 34 10.52 -6.94 -6.95
CA LEU A 34 9.45 -7.92 -6.94
C LEU A 34 8.07 -7.26 -7.01
N LEU A 35 7.89 -6.16 -6.29
CA LEU A 35 6.70 -5.33 -6.30
C LEU A 35 6.39 -4.81 -7.71
N THR A 36 7.39 -4.27 -8.40
CA THR A 36 7.24 -3.77 -9.77
C THR A 36 6.87 -4.89 -10.73
N LEU A 37 7.53 -6.05 -10.64
CA LEU A 37 7.25 -7.22 -11.48
C LEU A 37 5.82 -7.74 -11.26
N LEU A 38 5.38 -7.84 -10.00
CA LEU A 38 4.01 -8.26 -9.66
C LEU A 38 2.97 -7.23 -10.11
N GLY A 39 3.27 -5.94 -10.00
CA GLY A 39 2.43 -4.87 -10.51
C GLY A 39 2.20 -4.98 -12.02
N VAL A 40 3.28 -5.20 -12.80
CA VAL A 40 3.20 -5.42 -14.25
C VAL A 40 2.43 -6.70 -14.58
N ALA A 41 2.63 -7.77 -13.82
CA ALA A 41 1.92 -9.04 -13.98
C ALA A 41 0.42 -9.00 -13.60
N GLY A 42 -0.10 -7.85 -13.13
CA GLY A 42 -1.51 -7.69 -12.79
C GLY A 42 -1.91 -8.36 -11.48
N CYS A 43 -1.02 -8.33 -10.48
CA CYS A 43 -1.32 -8.67 -9.09
C CYS A 43 -2.55 -7.90 -8.58
N ASN A 44 -3.49 -8.60 -7.93
CA ASN A 44 -4.75 -7.99 -7.48
C ASN A 44 -4.55 -7.11 -6.24
N PHE A 45 -3.73 -7.54 -5.30
CA PHE A 45 -3.46 -6.83 -4.06
C PHE A 45 -2.08 -7.20 -3.48
N ILE A 46 -1.52 -6.27 -2.74
CA ILE A 46 -0.28 -6.41 -1.95
C ILE A 46 -0.58 -5.96 -0.52
N MET A 47 0.24 -6.39 0.44
CA MET A 47 0.07 -6.00 1.85
C MET A 47 0.98 -4.80 2.18
N GLY A 48 0.40 -3.74 2.74
CA GLY A 48 1.14 -2.55 3.19
C GLY A 48 1.14 -2.42 4.72
N ILE A 49 2.30 -2.30 5.35
CA ILE A 49 2.47 -2.03 6.79
C ILE A 49 3.09 -0.63 7.00
N PRO A 50 2.61 0.17 7.97
CA PRO A 50 3.22 1.47 8.27
C PRO A 50 4.72 1.33 8.56
N GLY A 51 5.56 2.02 7.79
CA GLY A 51 7.01 1.99 7.98
C GLY A 51 7.69 0.68 7.57
N SER A 52 7.01 -0.18 6.79
CA SER A 52 7.55 -1.44 6.23
C SER A 52 8.03 -2.47 7.27
N ASP A 53 7.85 -2.23 8.57
CA ASP A 53 8.40 -3.05 9.65
C ASP A 53 7.28 -3.65 10.52
N ASP A 54 7.13 -4.97 10.46
CA ASP A 54 6.25 -5.71 11.36
C ASP A 54 7.04 -6.19 12.59
N ILE A 55 7.05 -5.36 13.64
CA ILE A 55 7.76 -5.63 14.89
C ILE A 55 7.22 -6.89 15.61
N MET A 56 5.95 -7.25 15.40
CA MET A 56 5.37 -8.43 16.04
C MET A 56 5.93 -9.72 15.45
N LEU A 57 6.16 -9.73 14.14
CA LEU A 57 6.58 -10.92 13.38
C LEU A 57 8.05 -10.85 12.94
N ASN A 58 8.75 -9.74 13.23
CA ASN A 58 10.16 -9.51 12.97
C ASN A 58 10.56 -9.70 11.49
N TYR A 59 9.75 -9.17 10.58
CA TYR A 59 10.00 -9.19 9.14
C TYR A 59 9.64 -7.84 8.49
N GLN A 60 10.25 -7.54 7.35
CA GLN A 60 9.98 -6.33 6.59
C GLN A 60 9.05 -6.61 5.39
N THR A 61 8.12 -5.70 5.11
CA THR A 61 7.13 -5.78 4.02
C THR A 61 6.94 -4.42 3.34
N THR A 62 6.08 -4.33 2.32
CA THR A 62 5.82 -3.07 1.62
C THR A 62 5.10 -2.06 2.52
N SER A 63 5.34 -0.78 2.26
CA SER A 63 4.71 0.35 2.95
C SER A 63 3.52 0.93 2.17
N PHE A 64 2.77 1.83 2.80
CA PHE A 64 1.72 2.58 2.11
C PHE A 64 2.27 3.48 0.99
N HIS A 65 3.53 3.91 1.08
CA HIS A 65 4.18 4.71 0.04
C HIS A 65 4.49 3.86 -1.20
N ASP A 66 4.83 2.59 -1.01
CA ASP A 66 5.18 1.69 -2.12
C ASP A 66 3.94 1.34 -2.94
N ALA A 67 2.81 1.11 -2.27
CA ALA A 67 1.52 0.93 -2.92
C ALA A 67 1.10 2.16 -3.75
N LEU A 68 1.39 3.39 -3.28
CA LEU A 68 1.15 4.62 -4.02
C LEU A 68 2.10 4.79 -5.20
N TYR A 69 3.38 4.46 -5.00
CA TYR A 69 4.40 4.52 -6.05
C TYR A 69 4.03 3.63 -7.24
N VAL A 70 3.72 2.36 -7.00
CA VAL A 70 3.34 1.41 -8.06
C VAL A 70 2.09 1.86 -8.81
N ARG A 71 1.10 2.40 -8.10
CA ARG A 71 -0.10 2.96 -8.73
C ARG A 71 0.22 4.13 -9.65
N ARG A 72 1.14 5.01 -9.27
CA ARG A 72 1.59 6.12 -10.12
C ARG A 72 2.36 5.62 -11.34
N VAL A 73 3.34 4.74 -11.14
CA VAL A 73 4.23 4.25 -12.21
C VAL A 73 3.47 3.41 -13.23
N LEU A 74 2.54 2.56 -12.79
CA LEU A 74 1.80 1.64 -13.65
C LEU A 74 0.41 2.14 -14.06
N ASP A 75 0.12 3.42 -13.80
CA ASP A 75 -1.19 4.05 -14.06
C ASP A 75 -2.38 3.24 -13.51
N LYS A 76 -2.20 2.64 -12.33
CA LYS A 76 -3.25 1.87 -11.64
C LYS A 76 -4.03 2.75 -10.68
N ARG A 77 -5.28 2.36 -10.44
CA ARG A 77 -6.19 3.01 -9.51
C ARG A 77 -6.57 2.07 -8.37
N PRO A 78 -6.99 2.59 -7.21
CA PRO A 78 -7.62 1.78 -6.17
C PRO A 78 -8.90 1.11 -6.70
N ALA A 79 -9.50 0.21 -5.91
CA ALA A 79 -10.83 -0.30 -6.20
C ALA A 79 -11.85 0.86 -6.31
N PRO A 80 -12.82 0.81 -7.23
CA PRO A 80 -13.71 1.95 -7.50
C PRO A 80 -14.43 2.50 -6.26
N GLU A 81 -14.94 1.62 -5.40
CA GLU A 81 -15.62 1.97 -4.17
C GLU A 81 -14.68 2.68 -3.18
N PHE A 82 -13.42 2.22 -3.13
CA PHE A 82 -12.40 2.80 -2.27
C PHE A 82 -11.91 4.14 -2.82
N GLU A 83 -11.72 4.29 -4.13
CA GLU A 83 -11.37 5.54 -4.79
C GLU A 83 -12.43 6.63 -4.54
N GLN A 84 -13.71 6.28 -4.66
CA GLN A 84 -14.82 7.19 -4.35
C GLN A 84 -14.83 7.60 -2.88
N TRP A 85 -14.59 6.66 -1.97
CA TRP A 85 -14.50 6.95 -0.55
C TRP A 85 -13.32 7.86 -0.21
N LEU A 86 -12.13 7.58 -0.76
CA LEU A 86 -10.92 8.39 -0.58
C LEU A 86 -11.13 9.84 -1.05
N THR A 87 -11.79 10.00 -2.19
CA THR A 87 -12.16 11.32 -2.74
C THR A 87 -13.15 12.03 -1.83
N ARG A 88 -14.23 11.36 -1.41
CA ARG A 88 -15.24 11.92 -0.50
C ARG A 88 -14.65 12.34 0.84
N MET A 89 -13.69 11.58 1.36
CA MET A 89 -13.01 11.87 2.61
C MET A 89 -11.90 12.92 2.47
N GLN A 90 -11.65 13.44 1.27
CA GLN A 90 -10.57 14.40 0.99
C GLN A 90 -9.18 13.87 1.38
N ILE A 91 -8.99 12.56 1.34
CA ILE A 91 -7.70 11.91 1.60
C ILE A 91 -6.80 12.07 0.38
N PHE A 92 -7.37 12.03 -0.82
CA PHE A 92 -6.68 12.28 -2.10
C PHE A 92 -7.15 13.58 -2.73
N GLN A 93 -6.21 14.35 -3.28
CA GLN A 93 -6.47 15.64 -3.93
C GLN A 93 -6.97 15.47 -5.36
N ASP A 94 -6.52 14.43 -6.05
CA ASP A 94 -6.90 14.14 -7.42
C ASP A 94 -7.93 13.00 -7.47
N GLY A 95 -9.01 13.17 -8.24
CA GLY A 95 -9.96 12.08 -8.53
C GLY A 95 -9.35 10.93 -9.35
N ALA A 96 -8.03 10.89 -9.49
CA ALA A 96 -7.24 9.81 -10.07
C ALA A 96 -6.64 8.89 -8.99
N GLY A 97 -6.76 9.25 -7.71
CA GLY A 97 -6.42 8.42 -6.58
C GLY A 97 -4.92 8.17 -6.38
N LYS A 98 -4.10 9.17 -6.71
CA LYS A 98 -2.64 9.01 -6.77
C LYS A 98 -1.90 9.98 -5.87
N VAL A 99 -2.50 11.11 -5.50
CA VAL A 99 -1.84 12.12 -4.69
C VAL A 99 -2.54 12.28 -3.34
N PRO A 100 -1.86 11.93 -2.22
CA PRO A 100 -2.32 12.28 -0.88
C PRO A 100 -2.55 13.78 -0.74
N ALA A 101 -3.56 14.17 0.03
CA ALA A 101 -3.76 15.56 0.38
C ALA A 101 -2.65 16.05 1.32
N ASP A 102 -2.19 17.28 1.09
CA ASP A 102 -1.13 17.93 1.87
C ASP A 102 -1.48 18.18 3.35
N GLY A 103 -2.75 18.00 3.73
CA GLY A 103 -3.25 18.29 5.06
C GLY A 103 -4.17 17.20 5.59
N LEU A 104 -4.33 17.20 6.92
CA LEU A 104 -5.19 16.23 7.57
C LEU A 104 -6.66 16.47 7.17
N PRO A 105 -7.36 15.48 6.60
CA PRO A 105 -8.73 15.70 6.18
C PRO A 105 -9.64 16.05 7.36
N GLU A 106 -10.58 16.95 7.13
CA GLU A 106 -11.51 17.46 8.16
C GLU A 106 -12.18 16.32 8.93
N ALA A 107 -12.56 15.26 8.21
CA ALA A 107 -13.23 14.08 8.74
C ALA A 107 -12.46 13.41 9.89
N PHE A 108 -11.13 13.49 9.90
CA PHE A 108 -10.28 12.84 10.90
C PHE A 108 -9.75 13.80 11.98
N ARG A 109 -9.91 15.12 11.78
CA ARG A 109 -9.32 16.13 12.68
C ARG A 109 -9.83 15.99 14.12
N LYS A 110 -11.13 15.77 14.29
CA LYS A 110 -11.75 15.60 15.62
C LYS A 110 -11.28 14.32 16.32
N SER A 111 -11.14 13.22 15.58
CA SER A 111 -10.71 11.93 16.13
C SER A 111 -9.24 11.96 16.55
N LEU A 112 -8.36 12.58 15.77
CA LEU A 112 -6.94 12.69 16.13
C LEU A 112 -6.67 13.71 17.23
N ALA A 113 -7.48 14.78 17.33
CA ALA A 113 -7.42 15.71 18.44
C ALA A 113 -7.77 15.06 19.80
N SER A 114 -8.46 13.91 19.78
CA SER A 114 -8.85 13.16 20.98
C SER A 114 -7.82 12.12 21.44
N LEU A 115 -6.74 11.90 20.68
CA LEU A 115 -5.68 10.98 21.06
C LEU A 115 -4.76 11.61 22.13
N PRO A 116 -4.34 10.84 23.16
CA PRO A 116 -3.38 11.32 24.14
C PRO A 116 -2.02 11.46 23.45
N GLY A 117 -1.65 12.71 23.13
CA GLY A 117 -0.45 13.06 22.35
C GLY A 117 -0.69 14.03 21.18
N GLY A 118 -1.94 14.47 20.95
CA GLY A 118 -2.25 15.43 19.90
C GLY A 118 -1.40 16.70 19.98
N VAL A 119 -0.61 16.91 18.93
CA VAL A 119 0.25 18.08 18.70
C VAL A 119 -0.59 19.35 18.81
N GLY A 120 -0.54 19.97 19.99
CA GLY A 120 -0.92 21.34 20.20
C GLY A 120 0.33 22.22 20.13
N SER A 121 0.58 22.81 18.96
CA SER A 121 1.09 24.17 18.74
C SER A 121 1.42 24.33 17.25
#